data_AF-A0A4S2ADP3-F1
#
_entry.id   AF-A0A4S2ADP3-F1
#
_cell.length_a   1.000
_cell.length_b   1.000
_cell.length_c   1.000
_cell.angle_alpha   90.00
_cell.angle_beta   90.00
_cell.angle_gamma   90.00
#
_symmetry.space_group_name_H-M   'P 1'
#
loop_
_entity.id
_entity.type
_entity.pdbx_description
1 polymer ?
#
loop_
_entity_poly.entity_id
_entity_poly.type
_entity_poly.pdbx_seq_one_letter_code
_entity_poly.pdbx_strand_id
1 'polypeptide(L)'
;MKNTKGLILAVLALCVLTGCSKFSPKETAVSVGKEGTVTAAVIDTLDQSYYDGEELKASVEESVAEYNAGAGEDTITVEEFEIGEEKDVKLFMEYASYKDYAAFNNVDFYVGDITDGYNNGGYRFETTFCQVEKGEAVEGEIKREEIFAGANHPMVVFSEPMAVEVPGEILYVSSNVEVTGKKSARMAGTGTENETETEPASESTAETEGDVQEITPVVESDTEGEEKTALAYIIYE
;
A
#
# COMPACT_ATOMS: atom_id res chain seq x y z
N MET A 1 -20.13 9.39 -68.81
CA MET A 1 -20.60 8.16 -68.15
C MET A 1 -19.44 7.19 -68.00
N LYS A 2 -19.03 6.90 -66.77
CA LYS A 2 -18.31 5.71 -66.23
C LYS A 2 -17.48 6.10 -64.98
N ASN A 3 -18.25 6.50 -63.98
CA ASN A 3 -18.06 6.28 -62.55
C ASN A 3 -17.42 4.92 -62.23
N THR A 4 -16.19 4.94 -61.69
CA THR A 4 -15.60 3.82 -60.95
C THR A 4 -15.37 4.29 -59.51
N LYS A 5 -16.13 3.68 -58.59
CA LYS A 5 -16.06 3.94 -57.15
C LYS A 5 -14.84 3.18 -56.61
N GLY A 6 -13.84 3.91 -56.12
CA GLY A 6 -12.74 3.34 -55.36
C GLY A 6 -13.24 2.91 -53.98
N LEU A 7 -13.15 1.61 -53.70
CA LEU A 7 -13.44 0.98 -52.43
C LEU A 7 -12.43 1.50 -51.37
N ILE A 8 -12.87 2.39 -50.49
CA ILE A 8 -12.10 2.76 -49.28
C ILE A 8 -12.26 1.60 -48.30
N LEU A 9 -11.17 0.87 -48.09
CA LEU A 9 -11.05 -0.17 -47.07
C LEU A 9 -11.05 0.53 -45.70
N ALA A 10 -12.21 0.57 -45.05
CA ALA A 10 -12.33 1.00 -43.66
C ALA A 10 -11.71 -0.08 -42.77
N VAL A 11 -10.48 0.16 -42.29
CA VAL A 11 -9.90 -0.58 -41.17
C VAL A 11 -10.73 -0.22 -39.94
N LEU A 12 -11.69 -1.07 -39.62
CA LEU A 12 -12.36 -1.08 -38.32
C LEU A 12 -11.27 -1.42 -37.29
N ALA A 13 -10.69 -0.39 -36.69
CA ALA A 13 -10.05 -0.51 -35.40
C ALA A 13 -11.12 -1.01 -34.44
N LEU A 14 -11.12 -2.33 -34.20
CA LEU A 14 -11.74 -2.92 -33.03
C LEU A 14 -11.00 -2.35 -31.84
N CYS A 15 -11.39 -1.16 -31.38
CA CYS A 15 -11.14 -0.71 -30.04
C CYS A 15 -11.83 -1.74 -29.15
N VAL A 16 -11.07 -2.74 -28.72
CA VAL A 16 -11.45 -3.59 -27.60
C VAL A 16 -11.47 -2.62 -26.43
N LEU A 17 -12.63 -2.05 -26.16
CA LEU A 17 -12.93 -1.40 -24.89
C LEU A 17 -12.98 -2.53 -23.87
N THR A 18 -11.81 -3.09 -23.53
CA THR A 18 -11.64 -3.75 -22.24
C THR A 18 -11.90 -2.64 -21.24
N GLY A 19 -13.05 -2.71 -20.59
CA GLY A 19 -13.39 -1.82 -19.48
C GLY A 19 -12.45 -2.09 -18.32
N CYS A 20 -11.19 -1.68 -18.45
CA CYS A 20 -10.34 -1.40 -17.32
C CYS A 20 -11.03 -0.25 -16.59
N SER A 21 -11.63 -0.55 -15.45
CA SER A 21 -11.92 0.47 -14.46
C SER A 21 -10.66 1.31 -14.30
N LYS A 22 -10.77 2.61 -14.59
CA LYS A 22 -9.67 3.54 -14.31
C LYS A 22 -9.48 3.54 -12.80
N PHE A 23 -8.26 3.24 -12.34
CA PHE A 23 -7.91 3.33 -10.93
C PHE A 23 -8.24 4.73 -10.41
N SER A 24 -9.16 4.79 -9.43
CA SER A 24 -9.74 6.03 -8.89
C SER A 24 -10.17 5.79 -7.44
N PRO A 25 -9.22 5.54 -6.54
CA PRO A 25 -9.50 5.23 -5.14
C PRO A 25 -10.06 6.44 -4.39
N LYS A 26 -10.65 6.18 -3.22
CA LYS A 26 -11.21 7.20 -2.30
C LYS A 26 -10.39 7.35 -1.02
N GLU A 27 -9.38 6.52 -0.85
CA GLU A 27 -8.47 6.42 0.28
C GLU A 27 -7.08 6.05 -0.27
N THR A 28 -6.06 6.07 0.58
CA THR A 28 -4.73 5.62 0.18
C THR A 28 -4.78 4.18 -0.32
N ALA A 29 -4.30 3.98 -1.55
CA ALA A 29 -4.47 2.72 -2.24
C ALA A 29 -3.36 2.44 -3.24
N VAL A 30 -3.15 1.17 -3.54
CA VAL A 30 -2.27 0.69 -4.60
C VAL A 30 -3.05 -0.15 -5.60
N SER A 31 -2.77 0.01 -6.89
CA SER A 31 -3.16 -0.91 -7.95
C SER A 31 -1.94 -1.62 -8.51
N VAL A 32 -2.01 -2.95 -8.58
CA VAL A 32 -0.96 -3.80 -9.14
C VAL A 32 -1.29 -4.17 -10.59
N GLY A 33 -0.39 -3.85 -11.51
CA GLY A 33 -0.45 -4.22 -12.91
C GLY A 33 -0.05 -5.67 -13.16
N LYS A 34 -0.45 -6.22 -14.32
CA LYS A 34 -0.14 -7.61 -14.71
C LYS A 34 1.36 -7.92 -14.81
N GLU A 35 2.18 -6.90 -15.09
CA GLU A 35 3.63 -7.04 -15.22
C GLU A 35 4.37 -6.63 -13.93
N GLY A 36 3.64 -6.42 -12.82
CA GLY A 36 4.21 -6.02 -11.54
C GLY A 36 4.47 -4.52 -11.42
N THR A 37 4.02 -3.71 -12.38
CA THR A 37 3.94 -2.25 -12.22
C THR A 37 3.00 -1.90 -11.07
N VAL A 38 3.24 -0.76 -10.43
CA VAL A 38 2.45 -0.30 -9.29
C VAL A 38 1.99 1.13 -9.54
N THR A 39 0.69 1.38 -9.41
CA THR A 39 0.14 2.74 -9.33
C THR A 39 -0.31 2.98 -7.90
N ALA A 40 0.30 3.93 -7.21
CA ALA A 40 -0.08 4.32 -5.86
C ALA A 40 -0.87 5.63 -5.89
N ALA A 41 -1.86 5.73 -5.02
CA ALA A 41 -2.57 6.95 -4.72
C ALA A 41 -2.47 7.22 -3.22
N VAL A 42 -1.97 8.38 -2.84
CA VAL A 42 -2.06 8.90 -1.47
C VAL A 42 -3.19 9.90 -1.44
N ILE A 43 -4.21 9.61 -0.64
CA ILE A 43 -5.38 10.46 -0.44
C ILE A 43 -5.44 10.79 1.05
N ASP A 44 -5.14 12.05 1.39
CA ASP A 44 -5.00 12.50 2.77
C ASP A 44 -5.39 13.98 2.93
N THR A 45 -5.27 14.54 4.13
CA THR A 45 -5.49 15.96 4.41
C THR A 45 -4.33 16.50 5.24
N LEU A 46 -3.77 17.67 4.86
CA LEU A 46 -2.77 18.37 5.67
C LEU A 46 -3.46 19.10 6.83
N ASP A 47 -3.78 18.35 7.88
CA ASP A 47 -4.48 18.82 9.08
C ASP A 47 -3.67 19.85 9.89
N GLN A 48 -2.34 19.79 9.83
CA GLN A 48 -1.49 20.75 10.52
C GLN A 48 -1.32 22.04 9.74
N SER A 49 -1.55 23.16 10.42
CA SER A 49 -1.46 24.50 9.82
C SER A 49 -0.08 24.85 9.28
N TYR A 50 0.99 24.23 9.82
CA TYR A 50 2.37 24.48 9.43
C TYR A 50 2.85 23.63 8.25
N TYR A 51 2.07 22.67 7.75
CA TYR A 51 2.40 21.95 6.53
C TYR A 51 2.14 22.83 5.31
N ASP A 52 3.18 22.98 4.50
CA ASP A 52 3.15 23.66 3.20
C ASP A 52 3.10 22.61 2.09
N GLY A 53 2.05 22.68 1.26
CA GLY A 53 1.86 21.71 0.20
C GLY A 53 2.79 21.93 -1.00
N GLU A 54 3.27 23.15 -1.26
CA GLU A 54 4.27 23.39 -2.31
C GLU A 54 5.62 22.81 -1.89
N GLU A 55 6.01 22.95 -0.62
CA GLU A 55 7.20 22.31 -0.07
C GLU A 55 7.09 20.78 -0.12
N LEU A 56 5.93 20.22 0.26
CA LEU A 56 5.69 18.78 0.15
C LEU A 56 5.84 18.29 -1.30
N LYS A 57 5.24 19.00 -2.26
CA LYS A 57 5.35 18.68 -3.68
C LYS A 57 6.80 18.71 -4.15
N ALA A 58 7.54 19.78 -3.82
CA ALA A 58 8.94 19.91 -4.17
C ALA A 58 9.78 18.76 -3.58
N SER A 59 9.51 18.38 -2.32
CA SER A 59 10.19 17.27 -1.65
C SER A 59 9.92 15.93 -2.34
N VAL A 60 8.68 15.68 -2.78
CA VAL A 60 8.33 14.46 -3.53
C VAL A 60 9.04 14.44 -4.89
N GLU A 61 9.00 15.54 -5.64
CA GLU A 61 9.67 15.65 -6.94
C GLU A 61 11.19 15.49 -6.81
N GLU A 62 11.82 16.06 -5.78
CA GLU A 62 13.25 15.89 -5.49
C GLU A 62 13.60 14.43 -5.16
N SER A 63 12.81 13.78 -4.31
CA SER A 63 13.03 12.37 -3.93
C SER A 63 12.92 11.44 -5.14
N VAL A 64 11.92 11.66 -6.00
CA VAL A 64 11.74 10.90 -7.25
C VAL A 64 12.92 11.12 -8.19
N ALA A 65 13.38 12.36 -8.35
CA ALA A 65 14.54 12.67 -9.20
C ALA A 65 15.82 12.00 -8.68
N GLU A 66 16.05 12.01 -7.37
CA GLU A 66 17.20 11.34 -6.75
C GLU A 66 17.15 9.82 -6.96
N TYR A 67 15.99 9.20 -6.73
CA TYR A 67 15.82 7.75 -6.95
C TYR A 67 16.08 7.37 -8.41
N ASN A 68 15.45 8.07 -9.35
CA ASN A 68 15.58 7.80 -10.77
C ASN A 68 17.01 8.00 -11.31
N ALA A 69 17.79 8.90 -10.71
CA ALA A 69 19.20 9.08 -11.07
C ALA A 69 20.06 7.81 -10.87
N GLY A 70 19.67 6.94 -9.94
CA GLY A 70 20.33 5.66 -9.68
C GLY A 70 19.65 4.44 -10.31
N ALA A 71 18.31 4.45 -10.40
CA ALA A 71 17.51 3.30 -10.84
C ALA A 71 17.27 3.25 -12.37
N GLY A 72 17.33 4.41 -13.04
CA GLY A 72 16.98 4.56 -14.46
C GLY A 72 15.96 5.68 -14.64
N GLU A 73 16.03 6.38 -15.79
CA GLU A 73 15.05 7.41 -16.14
C GLU A 73 13.63 6.82 -16.16
N ASP A 74 12.67 7.59 -15.65
CA ASP A 74 11.24 7.26 -15.61
C ASP A 74 10.91 5.94 -14.88
N THR A 75 11.75 5.52 -13.92
CA THR A 75 11.45 4.36 -13.05
C THR A 75 10.27 4.66 -12.12
N ILE A 76 10.21 5.89 -11.61
CA ILE A 76 9.09 6.42 -10.83
C ILE A 76 8.61 7.72 -11.48
N THR A 77 7.30 7.86 -11.66
CA THR A 77 6.67 9.04 -12.26
C THR A 77 5.61 9.60 -11.33
N VAL A 78 5.62 10.92 -11.11
CA VAL A 78 4.52 11.65 -10.46
C VAL A 78 3.49 11.99 -11.53
N GLU A 79 2.35 11.29 -11.52
CA GLU A 79 1.27 11.48 -12.50
C GLU A 79 0.37 12.66 -12.13
N GLU A 80 0.12 12.84 -10.84
CA GLU A 80 -0.77 13.88 -10.32
C GLU A 80 -0.32 14.28 -8.92
N PHE A 81 -0.27 15.58 -8.65
CA PHE A 81 -0.12 16.13 -7.30
C PHE A 81 -1.06 17.33 -7.19
N GLU A 82 -2.13 17.18 -6.42
CA GLU A 82 -3.14 18.20 -6.16
C GLU A 82 -3.24 18.49 -4.66
N ILE A 83 -3.38 19.77 -4.32
CA ILE A 83 -3.79 20.24 -2.99
C ILE A 83 -5.11 20.96 -3.16
N GLY A 84 -6.16 20.42 -2.54
CA GLY A 84 -7.51 20.96 -2.55
C GLY A 84 -7.68 22.18 -1.64
N GLU A 85 -8.83 22.84 -1.75
CA GLU A 85 -9.16 24.04 -0.97
C GLU A 85 -9.18 23.78 0.55
N GLU A 86 -9.55 22.56 0.96
CA GLU A 86 -9.58 22.12 2.37
C GLU A 86 -8.27 21.44 2.80
N LYS A 87 -7.17 21.69 2.07
CA LYS A 87 -5.86 21.04 2.24
C LYS A 87 -5.87 19.52 2.01
N ASP A 88 -6.84 19.02 1.27
CA ASP A 88 -6.84 17.63 0.79
C ASP A 88 -5.66 17.41 -0.15
N VAL A 89 -4.87 16.38 0.08
CA VAL A 89 -3.76 15.98 -0.77
C VAL A 89 -4.18 14.79 -1.59
N LYS A 90 -3.92 14.89 -2.89
CA LYS A 90 -4.02 13.77 -3.81
C LYS A 90 -2.72 13.67 -4.59
N LEU A 91 -2.00 12.56 -4.36
CA LEU A 91 -0.77 12.23 -5.06
C LEU A 91 -0.96 10.89 -5.78
N PHE A 92 -0.81 10.88 -7.10
CA PHE A 92 -0.72 9.65 -7.89
C PHE A 92 0.71 9.47 -8.40
N MET A 93 1.24 8.28 -8.17
CA MET A 93 2.57 7.89 -8.60
C MET A 93 2.52 6.56 -9.32
N GLU A 94 3.32 6.43 -10.39
CA GLU A 94 3.56 5.18 -11.09
C GLU A 94 4.98 4.70 -10.81
N TYR A 95 5.11 3.39 -10.58
CA TYR A 95 6.36 2.71 -10.33
C TYR A 95 6.52 1.59 -11.35
N ALA A 96 7.68 1.53 -11.99
CA ALA A 96 7.99 0.52 -13.01
C ALA A 96 7.88 -0.92 -12.49
N SER A 97 8.14 -1.14 -11.18
CA SER A 97 7.94 -2.43 -10.55
C SER A 97 7.59 -2.31 -9.05
N TYR A 98 7.05 -3.39 -8.49
CA TYR A 98 6.82 -3.52 -7.05
C TYR A 98 8.11 -3.36 -6.22
N LYS A 99 9.28 -3.66 -6.80
CA LYS A 99 10.57 -3.49 -6.12
C LYS A 99 10.93 -2.01 -6.01
N ASP A 100 10.58 -1.23 -7.04
CA ASP A 100 10.79 0.22 -7.00
C ASP A 100 9.85 0.87 -5.99
N TYR A 101 8.59 0.43 -5.94
CA TYR A 101 7.64 0.84 -4.90
C TYR A 101 8.15 0.51 -3.49
N ALA A 102 8.55 -0.74 -3.25
CA ALA A 102 9.06 -1.19 -1.95
C ALA A 102 10.32 -0.42 -1.53
N ALA A 103 11.27 -0.25 -2.45
CA ALA A 103 12.54 0.42 -2.16
C ALA A 103 12.38 1.93 -1.95
N PHE A 104 11.56 2.60 -2.77
CA PHE A 104 11.34 4.04 -2.66
C PHE A 104 10.60 4.41 -1.38
N ASN A 105 9.56 3.66 -1.02
CA ASN A 105 8.77 3.92 0.18
C ASN A 105 9.34 3.26 1.44
N ASN A 106 10.38 2.41 1.29
CA ASN A 106 10.99 1.65 2.38
C ASN A 106 9.97 0.78 3.14
N VAL A 107 9.19 0.00 2.39
CA VAL A 107 8.11 -0.86 2.92
C VAL A 107 8.29 -2.30 2.46
N ASP A 108 7.72 -3.25 3.22
CA ASP A 108 7.53 -4.60 2.73
C ASP A 108 6.38 -4.58 1.73
N PHE A 109 6.71 -4.70 0.44
CA PHE A 109 5.72 -4.86 -0.62
C PHE A 109 6.23 -5.85 -1.66
N TYR A 110 5.52 -6.97 -1.83
CA TYR A 110 5.89 -8.03 -2.76
C TYR A 110 4.75 -8.29 -3.73
N VAL A 111 5.08 -8.41 -5.01
CA VAL A 111 4.19 -8.92 -6.04
C VAL A 111 4.91 -10.05 -6.74
N GLY A 112 4.32 -11.25 -6.70
CA GLY A 112 4.94 -12.38 -7.36
C GLY A 112 4.25 -13.68 -7.06
N ASP A 113 4.98 -14.76 -7.32
CA ASP A 113 4.45 -16.10 -7.22
C ASP A 113 4.38 -16.57 -5.75
N ILE A 114 3.27 -17.19 -5.35
CA ILE A 114 3.08 -17.67 -3.98
C ILE A 114 4.16 -18.66 -3.55
N THR A 115 4.61 -19.55 -4.44
CA THR A 115 5.63 -20.56 -4.11
C THR A 115 7.00 -19.91 -3.94
N ASP A 116 7.36 -18.95 -4.78
CA ASP A 116 8.61 -18.20 -4.66
C ASP A 116 8.61 -17.28 -3.42
N GLY A 117 7.54 -16.52 -3.22
CA GLY A 117 7.36 -15.65 -2.05
C GLY A 117 7.43 -16.44 -0.74
N TYR A 118 6.76 -17.59 -0.68
CA TYR A 118 6.83 -18.48 0.47
C TYR A 118 8.24 -19.05 0.65
N ASN A 119 8.79 -19.74 -0.36
CA ASN A 119 10.03 -20.51 -0.20
C ASN A 119 11.29 -19.65 -0.12
N ASN A 120 11.37 -18.60 -0.93
CA ASN A 120 12.56 -17.77 -1.12
C ASN A 120 12.38 -16.35 -0.58
N GLY A 121 11.17 -15.79 -0.65
CA GLY A 121 10.85 -14.44 -0.17
C GLY A 121 10.70 -14.30 1.34
N GLY A 122 10.62 -15.40 2.09
CA GLY A 122 10.51 -15.37 3.56
C GLY A 122 9.09 -15.13 4.08
N TYR A 123 8.10 -15.11 3.20
CA TYR A 123 6.69 -14.86 3.54
C TYR A 123 6.00 -16.14 4.05
N ARG A 124 6.18 -16.47 5.33
CA ARG A 124 5.85 -17.79 5.91
C ARG A 124 4.40 -18.04 6.33
N PHE A 125 3.47 -17.15 5.98
CA PHE A 125 2.04 -17.27 6.32
C PHE A 125 1.84 -17.50 7.82
N GLU A 126 2.48 -16.66 8.63
CA GLU A 126 2.32 -16.62 10.09
C GLU A 126 0.98 -15.94 10.47
N THR A 127 -0.10 -16.35 9.79
CA THR A 127 -1.46 -15.81 9.87
C THR A 127 -2.46 -16.86 9.39
N THR A 128 -3.75 -16.63 9.59
CA THR A 128 -4.83 -17.46 9.02
C THR A 128 -5.40 -16.80 7.77
N PHE A 129 -6.07 -17.59 6.94
CA PHE A 129 -6.61 -17.14 5.66
C PHE A 129 -8.09 -17.51 5.55
N CYS A 130 -8.81 -16.69 4.81
CA CYS A 130 -10.18 -16.98 4.38
C CYS A 130 -10.21 -17.15 2.86
N GLN A 131 -11.09 -18.03 2.38
CA GLN A 131 -11.41 -18.11 0.95
C GLN A 131 -12.27 -16.91 0.54
N VAL A 132 -12.12 -16.45 -0.69
CA VAL A 132 -12.95 -15.42 -1.29
C VAL A 132 -13.77 -16.02 -2.43
N GLU A 133 -15.08 -15.81 -2.40
CA GLU A 133 -15.99 -16.22 -3.48
C GLU A 133 -16.84 -15.04 -3.90
N LYS A 134 -16.88 -14.76 -5.22
CA LYS A 134 -17.69 -13.68 -5.80
C LYS A 134 -17.43 -12.28 -5.19
N GLY A 135 -16.23 -12.07 -4.64
CA GLY A 135 -15.84 -10.80 -4.01
C GLY A 135 -16.26 -10.66 -2.55
N GLU A 136 -16.61 -11.77 -1.89
CA GLU A 136 -16.93 -11.81 -0.47
C GLU A 136 -16.07 -12.87 0.23
N ALA A 137 -15.59 -12.58 1.44
CA ALA A 137 -14.90 -13.56 2.26
C ALA A 137 -15.89 -14.64 2.73
N VAL A 138 -15.54 -15.90 2.51
CA VAL A 138 -16.28 -17.06 3.01
C VAL A 138 -15.99 -17.23 4.50
N GLU A 139 -17.03 -17.56 5.28
CA GLU A 139 -16.88 -17.82 6.70
C GLU A 139 -16.02 -19.06 6.96
N GLY A 140 -15.02 -18.91 7.84
CA GLY A 140 -14.14 -20.00 8.26
C GLY A 140 -12.74 -19.90 7.67
N GLU A 141 -11.78 -20.51 8.38
CA GLU A 141 -10.39 -20.53 7.96
C GLU A 141 -10.13 -21.63 6.94
N ILE A 142 -9.39 -21.30 5.88
CA ILE A 142 -8.88 -22.30 4.92
C ILE A 142 -7.52 -22.82 5.38
N LYS A 143 -7.29 -24.12 5.22
CA LYS A 143 -5.98 -24.71 5.52
C LYS A 143 -4.96 -24.27 4.49
N ARG A 144 -3.75 -23.96 4.95
CA ARG A 144 -2.62 -23.61 4.09
C ARG A 144 -2.39 -24.62 2.98
N GLU A 145 -2.49 -25.92 3.26
CA GLU A 145 -2.31 -26.97 2.25
C GLU A 145 -3.29 -26.84 1.08
N GLU A 146 -4.50 -26.33 1.32
CA GLU A 146 -5.53 -26.12 0.31
C GLU A 146 -5.22 -24.88 -0.55
N ILE A 147 -4.62 -23.82 0.04
CA ILE A 147 -4.13 -22.65 -0.70
C ILE A 147 -3.07 -23.06 -1.74
N PHE A 148 -2.20 -24.01 -1.38
CA PHE A 148 -1.17 -24.55 -2.28
C PHE A 148 -1.67 -25.72 -3.15
N ALA A 149 -2.90 -26.19 -2.97
CA ALA A 149 -3.47 -27.31 -3.73
C ALA A 149 -4.05 -26.82 -5.07
N GLY A 150 -3.20 -26.30 -5.97
CA GLY A 150 -3.68 -25.70 -7.22
C GLY A 150 -2.59 -25.31 -8.20
N ALA A 151 -2.96 -24.40 -9.11
CA ALA A 151 -2.00 -23.70 -9.95
C ALA A 151 -1.13 -22.78 -9.08
N ASN A 152 0.04 -22.40 -9.60
CA ASN A 152 0.89 -21.46 -8.89
C ASN A 152 0.26 -20.06 -8.99
N HIS A 153 -0.32 -19.60 -7.89
CA HIS A 153 -1.08 -18.36 -7.85
C HIS A 153 -0.16 -17.15 -7.61
N PRO A 154 -0.41 -16.02 -8.27
CA PRO A 154 0.20 -14.78 -7.87
C PRO A 154 -0.33 -14.29 -6.51
N MET A 155 0.50 -13.52 -5.82
CA MET A 155 0.30 -13.02 -4.47
C MET A 155 0.82 -11.59 -4.35
N VAL A 156 0.10 -10.76 -3.60
CA VAL A 156 0.58 -9.49 -3.05
C VAL A 156 0.80 -9.64 -1.55
N VAL A 157 1.94 -9.15 -1.05
CA VAL A 157 2.23 -9.00 0.38
C VAL A 157 2.51 -7.54 0.66
N PHE A 158 1.98 -7.00 1.76
CA PHE A 158 2.16 -5.60 2.13
C PHE A 158 2.13 -5.41 3.65
N SER A 159 2.89 -4.46 4.17
CA SER A 159 2.98 -4.16 5.61
C SER A 159 2.15 -2.98 6.09
N GLU A 160 1.72 -2.10 5.19
CA GLU A 160 1.07 -0.85 5.57
C GLU A 160 -0.44 -0.86 5.34
N PRO A 161 -1.21 -0.16 6.19
CA PRO A 161 -2.65 0.02 5.98
C PRO A 161 -2.95 0.74 4.67
N MET A 162 -3.62 0.04 3.75
CA MET A 162 -4.05 0.59 2.47
C MET A 162 -5.10 -0.29 1.81
N ALA A 163 -5.81 0.27 0.83
CA ALA A 163 -6.53 -0.53 -0.15
C ALA A 163 -5.59 -1.04 -1.25
N VAL A 164 -5.85 -2.25 -1.75
CA VAL A 164 -5.08 -2.87 -2.82
C VAL A 164 -6.03 -3.40 -3.90
N GLU A 165 -5.80 -3.02 -5.14
CA GLU A 165 -6.43 -3.59 -6.34
C GLU A 165 -5.43 -4.51 -7.05
N VAL A 166 -5.82 -5.76 -7.32
CA VAL A 166 -5.01 -6.77 -8.01
C VAL A 166 -5.56 -7.08 -9.41
N PRO A 167 -4.74 -7.59 -10.35
CA PRO A 167 -5.19 -7.73 -11.74
C PRO A 167 -6.18 -8.89 -11.96
N GLY A 168 -6.21 -9.88 -11.06
CA GLY A 168 -7.08 -11.07 -11.10
C GLY A 168 -8.21 -11.05 -10.06
N GLU A 169 -9.11 -12.04 -10.11
CA GLU A 169 -10.08 -12.22 -9.02
C GLU A 169 -9.36 -12.74 -7.77
N ILE A 170 -9.67 -12.18 -6.60
CA ILE A 170 -9.10 -12.58 -5.32
C ILE A 170 -9.64 -13.96 -4.95
N LEU A 171 -8.74 -14.86 -4.57
CA LEU A 171 -9.03 -16.23 -4.14
C LEU A 171 -8.92 -16.39 -2.63
N TYR A 172 -7.91 -15.77 -2.01
CA TYR A 172 -7.64 -15.87 -0.58
C TYR A 172 -7.09 -14.56 -0.04
N VAL A 173 -7.44 -14.24 1.21
CA VAL A 173 -6.87 -13.10 1.95
C VAL A 173 -6.49 -13.53 3.36
N SER A 174 -5.47 -12.89 3.94
CA SER A 174 -5.12 -13.10 5.35
C SER A 174 -6.16 -12.48 6.28
N SER A 175 -6.20 -12.91 7.54
CA SER A 175 -7.22 -12.52 8.52
C SER A 175 -7.29 -11.02 8.84
N ASN A 176 -6.22 -10.27 8.58
CA ASN A 176 -6.12 -8.81 8.74
C ASN A 176 -6.54 -8.02 7.49
N VAL A 177 -7.06 -8.69 6.45
CA VAL A 177 -7.47 -8.07 5.19
C VAL A 177 -8.97 -8.24 4.98
N GLU A 178 -9.65 -7.13 4.72
CA GLU A 178 -11.07 -7.07 4.37
C GLU A 178 -11.24 -7.06 2.85
N VAL A 179 -12.08 -7.96 2.31
CA VAL A 179 -12.43 -7.97 0.88
C VAL A 179 -13.43 -6.87 0.59
N THR A 180 -13.11 -5.96 -0.35
CA THR A 180 -13.98 -4.83 -0.75
C THR A 180 -14.59 -5.02 -2.13
N GLY A 181 -14.17 -6.06 -2.85
CA GLY A 181 -14.70 -6.44 -4.15
C GLY A 181 -13.97 -7.64 -4.74
N LYS A 182 -14.32 -8.01 -5.98
CA LYS A 182 -13.70 -9.16 -6.66
C LYS A 182 -12.19 -9.06 -6.84
N LYS A 183 -11.68 -7.84 -6.97
CA LYS A 183 -10.27 -7.54 -7.27
C LYS A 183 -9.65 -6.59 -6.26
N SER A 184 -10.39 -6.24 -5.22
CA SER A 184 -9.99 -5.21 -4.27
C SER A 184 -10.17 -5.71 -2.85
N ALA A 185 -9.19 -5.41 -2.02
CA ALA A 185 -9.22 -5.66 -0.59
C ALA A 185 -8.51 -4.53 0.14
N ARG A 186 -8.62 -4.46 1.46
CA ARG A 186 -7.96 -3.44 2.28
C ARG A 186 -7.44 -4.02 3.58
N MET A 187 -6.29 -3.56 4.01
CA MET A 187 -5.86 -3.69 5.40
C MET A 187 -6.18 -2.37 6.11
N ALA A 188 -7.03 -2.43 7.12
CA ALA A 188 -7.32 -1.25 7.94
C ALA A 188 -6.13 -0.90 8.82
N GLY A 189 -5.94 0.39 9.09
CA GLY A 189 -4.95 0.82 10.07
C GLY A 189 -5.39 0.46 11.48
N THR A 190 -4.43 0.20 12.36
CA THR A 190 -4.69 0.33 13.79
C THR A 190 -4.89 1.82 14.04
N GLY A 191 -6.12 2.30 13.93
CA GLY A 191 -6.41 3.70 14.18
C GLY A 191 -5.93 4.07 15.57
N THR A 192 -4.91 4.92 15.66
CA THR A 192 -4.83 5.86 16.76
C THR A 192 -6.02 6.78 16.52
N GLU A 193 -7.13 6.48 17.18
CA GLU A 193 -8.07 7.53 17.55
C GLU A 193 -7.21 8.66 18.13
N ASN A 194 -7.39 9.88 17.63
CA ASN A 194 -6.78 11.07 18.20
C ASN A 194 -7.18 11.14 19.68
N GLU A 195 -6.42 10.48 20.54
CA GLU A 195 -6.36 10.79 21.95
C GLU A 195 -5.90 12.23 21.98
N THR A 196 -6.87 13.09 22.30
CA THR A 196 -6.61 14.47 22.65
C THR A 196 -5.67 14.40 23.85
N GLU A 197 -4.36 14.53 23.60
CA GLU A 197 -3.35 14.79 24.61
C GLU A 197 -3.80 16.03 25.38
N THR A 198 -4.52 15.78 26.46
CA THR A 198 -4.74 16.76 27.49
C THR A 198 -3.49 16.71 28.34
N GLU A 199 -2.47 17.43 27.89
CA GLU A 199 -1.31 17.77 28.69
C GLU A 199 -1.77 18.25 30.08
N PRO A 200 -1.23 17.68 31.17
CA PRO A 200 -1.65 18.03 32.52
C PRO A 200 -1.15 19.44 32.87
N ALA A 201 -2.08 20.35 33.14
CA ALA A 201 -1.75 21.63 33.76
C ALA A 201 -1.22 21.38 35.19
N SER A 202 0.09 21.54 35.33
CA SER A 202 0.81 21.64 36.60
C SER A 202 0.39 22.90 37.35
N GLU A 203 -0.12 22.76 38.58
CA GLU A 203 -0.03 23.79 39.62
C GLU A 203 0.32 23.20 41.01
N SER A 204 1.52 23.58 41.46
CA SER A 204 1.84 24.13 42.79
C SER A 204 1.98 23.25 44.05
N THR A 205 3.23 23.25 44.53
CA THR A 205 3.75 23.43 45.91
C THR A 205 3.52 22.37 47.00
N ALA A 206 4.63 21.80 47.49
CA ALA A 206 5.09 21.98 48.87
C ALA A 206 6.53 21.47 49.05
N GLU A 207 7.36 22.30 49.67
CA GLU A 207 8.73 22.00 50.11
C GLU A 207 8.71 21.06 51.32
N THR A 208 9.68 20.14 51.43
CA THR A 208 10.37 19.81 52.70
C THR A 208 11.71 19.10 52.40
N GLU A 209 12.73 19.58 53.10
CA GLU A 209 14.13 19.16 53.11
C GLU A 209 14.35 17.70 53.53
N GLY A 210 15.43 17.07 53.04
CA GLY A 210 16.02 15.92 53.73
C GLY A 210 16.71 14.86 52.88
N ASP A 211 18.04 14.98 52.83
CA ASP A 211 19.02 13.89 52.82
C ASP A 211 19.47 13.24 51.49
N VAL A 212 20.79 13.09 51.41
CA VAL A 212 21.60 12.64 50.28
C VAL A 212 21.74 11.12 50.36
N GLN A 213 21.33 10.38 49.33
CA GLN A 213 21.88 9.05 49.07
C GLN A 213 22.17 8.82 47.59
N GLU A 214 23.45 8.52 47.38
CA GLU A 214 24.12 8.07 46.19
C GLU A 214 23.49 6.76 45.66
N ILE A 215 22.95 6.78 44.44
CA ILE A 215 22.62 5.55 43.70
C ILE A 215 23.32 5.59 42.34
N THR A 216 24.21 4.64 42.14
CA THR A 216 24.90 4.37 40.87
C THR A 216 23.88 3.97 39.79
N PRO A 217 24.03 4.41 38.53
CA PRO A 217 23.15 3.98 37.46
C PRO A 217 23.45 2.52 37.11
N VAL A 218 22.48 1.64 37.33
CA VAL A 218 22.45 0.33 36.67
C VAL A 218 21.99 0.61 35.25
N VAL A 219 22.90 0.42 34.29
CA VAL A 219 22.55 0.37 32.86
C VAL A 219 21.82 -0.94 32.65
N GLU A 220 20.50 -0.90 32.72
CA GLU A 220 19.66 -1.92 32.10
C GLU A 220 19.65 -1.60 30.61
N SER A 221 20.26 -2.48 29.82
CA SER A 221 20.18 -2.44 28.37
C SER A 221 18.79 -2.92 27.97
N ASP A 222 17.87 -1.98 27.80
CA ASP A 222 16.61 -2.22 27.11
C ASP A 222 16.93 -2.62 25.67
N THR A 223 16.80 -3.91 25.39
CA THR A 223 16.68 -4.39 24.02
C THR A 223 15.21 -4.25 23.69
N GLU A 224 14.80 -3.10 23.14
CA GLU A 224 13.52 -2.94 22.48
C GLU A 224 13.42 -4.02 21.39
N GLY A 225 12.57 -5.02 21.63
CA GLY A 225 12.19 -5.96 20.58
C GLY A 225 11.32 -5.20 19.60
N GLU A 226 11.80 -5.00 18.37
CA GLU A 226 10.97 -4.53 17.27
C GLU A 226 9.71 -5.41 17.20
N GLU A 227 8.53 -4.80 17.43
CA GLU A 227 7.26 -5.43 17.11
C GLU A 227 7.24 -5.63 15.59
N LYS A 228 7.42 -6.88 15.14
CA LYS A 228 7.33 -7.23 13.73
C LYS A 228 5.91 -6.93 13.25
N THR A 229 5.75 -5.91 12.39
CA THR A 229 4.47 -5.54 11.78
C THR A 229 3.82 -6.75 11.12
N ALA A 230 2.54 -6.99 11.38
CA ALA A 230 1.80 -8.10 10.80
C ALA A 230 1.59 -7.88 9.30
N LEU A 231 2.17 -8.73 8.46
CA LEU A 231 2.01 -8.68 7.01
C LEU A 231 0.58 -9.04 6.58
N ALA A 232 0.06 -8.33 5.59
CA ALA A 232 -1.15 -8.67 4.87
C ALA A 232 -0.85 -9.42 3.58
N TYR A 233 -1.78 -10.29 3.18
CA TYR A 233 -1.64 -11.17 2.02
C TYR A 233 -2.92 -11.16 1.19
N ILE A 234 -2.77 -11.02 -0.13
CA ILE A 234 -3.84 -11.19 -1.12
C ILE A 234 -3.33 -12.18 -2.17
N ILE A 235 -4.03 -13.29 -2.35
CA ILE A 235 -3.71 -14.32 -3.37
C ILE A 235 -4.85 -14.31 -4.39
N TYR A 236 -4.51 -14.30 -5.67
CA TYR A 236 -5.46 -14.07 -6.76
C TYR A 236 -5.23 -14.99 -7.97
N GLU A 237 -6.15 -14.96 -8.94
CA GLU A 237 -6.06 -15.71 -10.21
C GLU A 237 -4.99 -15.21 -11.18
#